data_AF-A0A1V5IEC0-F1
#
_entry.id   AF-A0A1V5IEC0-F1
#
_cell.length_a   1.000
_cell.length_b   1.000
_cell.length_c   1.000
_cell.angle_alpha   90.00
_cell.angle_beta   90.00
_cell.angle_gamma   90.00
#
_symmetry.space_group_name_H-M   'P 1'
#
loop_
_entity.id
_entity.type
_entity.pdbx_description
1 polymer ?
#
loop_
_entity_poly.entity_id
_entity_poly.type
_entity_poly.pdbx_seq_one_letter_code
_entity_poly.pdbx_strand_id
1 'polypeptide(L)'
;MRTSQRKKRADFTAGHEATVVYPHQILVESPALAVDRPVVLAEDPWFFKRFQFHAQKIVLHRASMRRYRDYLAAGGFGVEYIEAADLDTSTDLIVHLARKGISEIHLCAGNRPD
;
A
#
# COMPACT_ATOMS: atom_id res chain seq x y z
N MET A 1 33.86 -20.10 7.81
CA MET A 1 33.44 -19.67 6.46
C MET A 1 31.96 -19.38 6.48
N ARG A 2 31.61 -18.11 6.16
CA ARG A 2 30.30 -17.46 6.01
C ARG A 2 29.04 -18.24 6.43
N THR A 3 28.57 -17.96 7.65
CA THR A 3 27.16 -18.10 8.05
C THR A 3 26.30 -17.16 7.21
N SER A 4 25.56 -17.73 6.24
CA SER A 4 24.55 -17.00 5.49
C SER A 4 23.31 -16.86 6.37
N GLN A 5 23.26 -15.80 7.19
CA GLN A 5 22.03 -15.39 7.85
C GLN A 5 21.03 -14.96 6.77
N ARG A 6 20.09 -15.84 6.45
CA ARG A 6 18.89 -15.50 5.69
C ARG A 6 18.05 -14.60 6.61
N LYS A 7 18.25 -13.28 6.50
CA LYS A 7 17.47 -12.24 7.16
C LYS A 7 15.99 -12.59 6.97
N LYS A 8 15.31 -13.03 8.05
CA LYS A 8 13.87 -13.27 8.05
C LYS A 8 13.21 -12.01 7.49
N ARG A 9 12.64 -12.10 6.29
CA ARG A 9 11.75 -11.07 5.79
C ARG A 9 10.63 -10.99 6.81
N ALA A 10 10.34 -9.80 7.34
CA ALA A 10 9.23 -9.61 8.26
C ALA A 10 7.99 -10.22 7.61
N ASP A 11 7.48 -11.30 8.19
CA ASP A 11 6.28 -11.96 7.70
C ASP A 11 5.15 -10.93 7.85
N PHE A 12 4.51 -10.58 6.73
CA PHE A 12 3.42 -9.62 6.59
C PHE A 12 2.23 -9.87 7.56
N THR A 13 2.23 -11.01 8.25
CA THR A 13 1.13 -11.57 9.02
C THR A 13 1.30 -11.46 10.54
N ALA A 14 2.35 -10.80 11.05
CA ALA A 14 2.59 -10.71 12.49
C ALA A 14 1.73 -9.65 13.21
N GLY A 15 1.05 -8.76 12.49
CA GLY A 15 0.27 -7.66 13.05
C GLY A 15 -1.23 -7.77 12.77
N HIS A 16 -2.05 -7.30 13.72
CA HIS A 16 -3.49 -7.11 13.55
C HIS A 16 -3.82 -5.83 12.76
N GLU A 17 -2.81 -5.06 12.36
CA GLU A 17 -2.94 -3.75 11.72
C GLU A 17 -2.17 -3.65 10.39
N ALA A 18 -2.67 -2.85 9.45
CA ALA A 18 -1.95 -2.45 8.24
C ALA A 18 -2.18 -0.97 7.90
N THR A 19 -1.21 -0.39 7.21
CA THR A 19 -1.36 0.91 6.56
C THR A 19 -1.84 0.70 5.13
N VAL A 20 -2.94 1.33 4.74
CA VAL A 20 -3.40 1.36 3.35
C VAL A 20 -3.12 2.74 2.75
N VAL A 21 -2.52 2.76 1.56
CA VAL A 21 -2.23 3.98 0.82
C VAL A 21 -2.78 3.88 -0.59
N TYR A 22 -3.59 4.86 -0.97
CA TYR A 22 -4.12 5.01 -2.33
C TYR A 22 -3.26 5.95 -3.19
N PRO A 23 -3.43 5.94 -4.54
CA PRO A 23 -2.62 6.77 -5.44
C PRO A 23 -2.67 8.28 -5.19
N HIS A 24 -3.72 8.76 -4.52
CA HIS A 24 -3.89 10.17 -4.16
C HIS A 24 -3.36 10.53 -2.76
N GLN A 25 -2.92 9.53 -1.98
CA GLN A 25 -2.42 9.68 -0.61
C GLN A 25 -0.89 9.54 -0.52
N ILE A 26 -0.19 9.49 -1.65
CA ILE A 26 1.26 9.36 -1.68
C ILE A 26 1.89 10.63 -1.08
N LEU A 27 2.45 10.50 0.12
CA LEU A 27 3.17 11.53 0.85
C LEU A 27 4.52 10.97 1.26
N VAL A 28 5.58 11.78 1.19
CA VAL A 28 6.94 11.34 1.58
C VAL A 28 6.99 10.97 3.07
N GLU A 29 6.26 11.74 3.89
CA GLU A 29 6.09 11.50 5.31
C GLU A 29 4.59 11.39 5.59
N SER A 30 4.18 10.31 6.25
CA SER A 30 2.81 10.17 6.74
C SER A 30 2.85 9.59 8.16
N PRO A 31 2.09 10.16 9.11
CA PRO A 31 1.94 9.59 10.46
C PRO A 31 1.43 8.15 10.45
N ALA A 32 0.76 7.75 9.37
CA ALA A 32 0.25 6.40 9.19
C ALA A 32 1.33 5.40 8.73
N LEU A 33 2.58 5.79 8.47
CA LEU A 33 3.66 4.85 8.14
C LEU A 33 4.42 4.46 9.39
N ALA A 34 4.51 3.16 9.66
CA ALA A 34 5.30 2.60 10.73
C ALA A 34 6.10 1.41 10.20
N VAL A 35 7.38 1.27 10.56
CA VAL A 35 8.30 0.28 9.97
C VAL A 35 7.92 -1.16 10.37
N ASP A 36 7.33 -1.30 11.54
CA ASP A 36 6.79 -2.54 12.11
C ASP A 36 5.39 -2.90 11.57
N ARG A 37 4.76 -2.00 10.80
CA ARG A 37 3.44 -2.22 10.20
C ARG A 37 3.54 -2.47 8.70
N PRO A 38 2.87 -3.51 8.16
CA PRO A 38 2.80 -3.70 6.71
C PRO A 38 2.08 -2.54 6.02
N VAL A 39 2.61 -2.14 4.87
CA VAL A 39 2.04 -1.10 4.01
C VAL A 39 1.43 -1.75 2.78
N VAL A 40 0.16 -1.46 2.52
CA VAL A 40 -0.60 -1.94 1.38
C VAL A 40 -0.89 -0.77 0.45
N LEU A 41 -0.22 -0.78 -0.70
CA LEU A 41 -0.43 0.16 -1.77
C LEU A 41 -1.48 -0.41 -2.72
N ALA A 42 -2.70 0.12 -2.67
CA ALA A 42 -3.82 -0.40 -3.45
C ALA A 42 -4.26 0.60 -4.53
N GLU A 43 -4.38 0.11 -5.78
CA GLU A 43 -5.06 0.85 -6.83
C GLU A 43 -6.58 0.74 -6.65
N ASP A 44 -7.27 1.85 -6.34
CA ASP A 44 -8.72 1.84 -6.13
C ASP A 44 -9.50 1.59 -7.44
N PRO A 45 -10.25 0.48 -7.58
CA PRO A 45 -11.01 0.17 -8.79
C PRO A 45 -12.02 1.26 -9.15
N TRP A 46 -12.54 2.00 -8.17
CA TRP A 46 -13.47 3.09 -8.44
C TRP A 46 -12.82 4.18 -9.29
N PHE A 47 -11.53 4.45 -9.05
CA PHE A 47 -10.74 5.40 -9.83
C PHE A 47 -10.39 4.85 -11.22
N PHE A 48 -9.93 3.59 -11.32
CA PHE A 48 -9.41 3.03 -12.58
C PHE A 48 -10.46 2.45 -13.52
N LYS A 49 -11.61 1.97 -13.01
CA LYS A 49 -12.62 1.27 -13.82
C LYS A 49 -13.85 2.12 -14.16
N ARG A 50 -14.25 3.08 -13.32
CA ARG A 50 -15.51 3.83 -13.50
C ARG A 50 -15.37 5.19 -14.19
N PHE A 51 -14.21 5.81 -14.13
CA PHE A 51 -13.98 7.11 -14.77
C PHE A 51 -13.18 6.95 -16.05
N GLN A 52 -13.61 7.60 -17.13
CA GLN A 52 -12.79 7.79 -18.33
C GLN A 52 -11.69 8.82 -18.05
N PHE A 53 -10.77 8.50 -17.14
CA PHE A 53 -9.60 9.35 -16.94
C PHE A 53 -8.75 9.36 -18.21
N HIS A 54 -8.14 10.51 -18.50
CA HIS A 54 -7.11 10.61 -19.52
C HIS A 54 -6.01 9.60 -19.22
N ALA A 55 -5.62 8.80 -20.22
CA ALA A 55 -4.64 7.72 -20.08
C ALA A 55 -3.33 8.19 -19.41
N GLN A 56 -2.91 9.43 -19.67
CA GLN A 56 -1.73 10.05 -19.06
C GLN A 56 -1.84 10.12 -17.52
N LYS A 57 -3.02 10.42 -16.98
CA LYS A 57 -3.25 10.51 -15.53
C LYS A 57 -3.17 9.12 -14.87
N ILE A 58 -3.72 8.09 -15.54
CA ILE A 58 -3.62 6.70 -15.08
C ILE A 58 -2.15 6.24 -15.06
N VAL A 59 -1.41 6.51 -16.14
CA VAL A 59 0.02 6.18 -16.22
C VAL A 59 0.80 6.88 -15.12
N LEU A 60 0.54 8.17 -14.88
CA LEU A 60 1.18 8.93 -13.81
C LEU A 60 0.91 8.31 -12.43
N HIS A 61 -0.35 7.99 -12.09
CA HIS A 61 -0.67 7.38 -10.81
C HIS A 61 0.03 6.03 -10.59
N ARG A 62 0.06 5.17 -11.61
CA ARG A 62 0.75 3.87 -11.54
C ARG A 62 2.26 4.04 -11.39
N ALA A 63 2.87 4.95 -12.16
CA ALA A 63 4.30 5.23 -12.06
C ALA A 63 4.66 5.77 -10.66
N SER A 64 3.87 6.71 -10.13
CA SER A 64 4.05 7.26 -8.79
C SER A 64 3.91 6.20 -7.71
N MET A 65 2.89 5.35 -7.78
CA MET A 65 2.69 4.27 -6.81
C MET A 65 3.83 3.24 -6.83
N ARG A 66 4.29 2.81 -8.02
CA ARG A 66 5.42 1.88 -8.14
C ARG A 66 6.72 2.48 -7.61
N ARG A 67 6.99 3.75 -7.93
CA ARG A 67 8.14 4.46 -7.37
C ARG A 67 8.05 4.56 -5.85
N TYR A 68 6.88 4.82 -5.31
CA TYR A 68 6.66 4.92 -3.87
C TYR A 68 6.82 3.56 -3.17
N ARG A 69 6.34 2.47 -3.78
CA ARG A 69 6.61 1.10 -3.33
C ARG A 69 8.11 0.85 -3.19
N ASP A 70 8.87 1.18 -4.22
CA ASP A 70 10.31 0.93 -4.25
C ASP A 70 11.05 1.80 -3.22
N TYR A 71 10.60 3.06 -3.04
CA TYR A 71 11.08 3.96 -1.99
C TYR A 71 10.86 3.38 -0.58
N LEU A 72 9.65 2.92 -0.27
CA LEU A 72 9.32 2.32 1.02
C LEU A 72 10.07 0.98 1.23
N ALA A 73 10.15 0.14 0.21
CA ALA A 73 10.89 -1.12 0.30
C ALA A 73 12.39 -0.87 0.57
N ALA A 74 12.99 0.15 -0.04
CA ALA A 74 14.36 0.56 0.24
C ALA A 74 14.54 1.11 1.66
N GLY A 75 13.50 1.74 2.23
CA GLY A 75 13.43 2.18 3.63
C GLY A 75 13.23 1.05 4.65
N GLY A 76 13.06 -0.20 4.20
CA GLY A 76 12.88 -1.36 5.08
C GLY A 76 11.44 -1.69 5.46
N PHE A 77 10.46 -1.00 4.88
CA PHE A 77 9.04 -1.29 5.10
C PHE A 77 8.63 -2.60 4.41
N GLY A 78 7.71 -3.34 5.03
CA GLY A 78 7.05 -4.49 4.40
C GLY A 78 5.91 -4.02 3.51
N VAL A 79 6.13 -3.94 2.20
CA VAL A 79 5.16 -3.35 1.25
C VAL A 79 4.52 -4.41 0.35
N GLU A 80 3.19 -4.40 0.26
CA GLU A 80 2.40 -5.13 -0.72
C GLU A 80 1.77 -4.14 -1.72
N TYR A 81 1.79 -4.48 -3.00
CA TYR A 81 1.16 -3.70 -4.07
C TYR A 81 0.01 -4.50 -4.68
N ILE A 82 -1.19 -3.93 -4.72
CA ILE A 82 -2.39 -4.55 -5.27
C ILE A 82 -2.88 -3.73 -6.45
N GLU A 83 -2.96 -4.36 -7.62
CA GLU A 83 -3.41 -3.71 -8.85
C GLU A 83 -4.94 -3.63 -8.91
N ALA A 84 -5.49 -2.63 -9.61
CA ALA A 84 -6.95 -2.49 -9.74
C ALA A 84 -7.54 -3.64 -10.57
N ALA A 85 -6.71 -4.34 -11.35
CA ALA A 85 -7.11 -5.55 -12.06
C ALA A 85 -7.48 -6.70 -11.11
N ASP A 86 -6.86 -6.74 -9.92
CA ASP A 86 -7.05 -7.80 -8.92
C ASP A 86 -8.22 -7.51 -7.96
N LEU A 87 -8.87 -6.36 -8.11
CA LEU A 87 -9.97 -5.88 -7.27
C LEU A 87 -11.17 -5.53 -8.15
N ASP A 88 -12.27 -6.25 -8.04
CA ASP A 88 -13.51 -5.93 -8.78
C ASP A 88 -14.19 -4.69 -8.20
N THR A 89 -14.13 -4.54 -6.88
CA THR A 89 -14.72 -3.46 -6.10
C THR A 89 -13.75 -2.96 -5.05
N SER A 90 -13.94 -1.72 -4.57
CA SER A 90 -13.12 -1.17 -3.49
C SER A 90 -13.27 -1.97 -2.17
N THR A 91 -14.36 -2.72 -1.99
CA THR A 91 -14.57 -3.61 -0.84
C THR A 91 -13.70 -4.86 -0.88
N ASP A 92 -13.22 -5.28 -2.05
CA ASP A 92 -12.39 -6.49 -2.17
C ASP A 92 -11.05 -6.33 -1.46
N LEU A 93 -10.54 -5.10 -1.37
CA LEU A 93 -9.36 -4.78 -0.57
C LEU A 93 -9.59 -5.11 0.91
N ILE A 94 -10.73 -4.68 1.45
CA ILE A 94 -11.08 -4.92 2.86
C ILE A 94 -11.21 -6.43 3.12
N VAL A 95 -11.85 -7.16 2.19
CA VAL A 95 -11.96 -8.62 2.27
C VAL A 95 -10.60 -9.30 2.21
N HIS A 96 -9.71 -8.84 1.33
CA HIS A 96 -8.33 -9.34 1.23
C HIS A 96 -7.56 -9.14 2.54
N LEU A 97 -7.64 -7.96 3.15
CA LEU A 97 -6.99 -7.66 4.42
C LEU A 97 -7.58 -8.48 5.57
N ALA A 98 -8.91 -8.61 5.64
CA ALA A 98 -9.58 -9.42 6.65
C ALA A 98 -9.18 -10.90 6.57
N ARG A 99 -9.07 -11.46 5.35
CA ARG A 99 -8.59 -12.84 5.13
C ARG A 99 -7.15 -13.06 5.59
N LYS A 100 -6.34 -12.00 5.65
CA LYS A 100 -4.98 -12.01 6.17
C LYS A 100 -4.91 -11.79 7.69
N GLY A 101 -6.05 -11.67 8.37
CA GLY A 101 -6.12 -11.47 9.82
C GLY A 101 -5.98 -10.02 10.28
N ILE A 102 -6.08 -9.05 9.37
CA ILE A 102 -5.99 -7.63 9.68
C ILE A 102 -7.35 -7.13 10.16
N SER A 103 -7.38 -6.56 11.36
CA SER A 103 -8.57 -5.99 11.99
C SER A 103 -8.53 -4.47 12.13
N GLU A 104 -7.35 -3.85 11.95
CA GLU A 104 -7.16 -2.40 12.04
C GLU A 104 -6.50 -1.85 10.77
N ILE A 105 -7.03 -0.75 10.24
CA ILE A 105 -6.54 -0.14 9.00
C ILE A 105 -6.21 1.32 9.27
N HIS A 106 -4.95 1.69 9.05
CA HIS A 106 -4.45 3.05 9.10
C HIS A 106 -4.44 3.64 7.70
N LEU A 107 -5.08 4.79 7.50
CA LEU A 107 -5.12 5.47 6.21
C LEU A 107 -4.17 6.67 6.22
N CYS A 108 -3.41 6.84 5.14
CA CYS A 108 -2.63 8.06 4.92
C CYS A 108 -3.58 9.22 4.60
N ALA A 109 -3.90 10.06 5.58
CA ALA A 109 -4.55 11.35 5.34
C ALA A 109 -3.50 12.43 5.07
N GLY A 110 -3.82 13.39 4.21
CA GLY A 110 -3.04 14.63 4.11
C GLY A 110 -3.17 15.39 5.43
N ASN A 111 -2.05 15.94 5.93
CA ASN A 111 -2.09 16.88 7.04
C ASN A 111 -2.96 18.07 6.61
N ARG A 112 -4.18 18.13 7.14
CA ARG A 112 -4.95 19.37 7.13
C ARG A 112 -4.43 20.13 8.34
N PRO A 113 -3.67 21.22 8.18
CA PRO A 113 -3.43 22.10 9.31
C PRO A 113 -4.78 22.64 9.73
N ASP A 114 -5.13 22.38 10.98
CA ASP A 114 -6.18 23.02 11.75
C ASP A 114 -6.00 24.54 11.82
#